data_AF-A0A074YPI5-F1
#
_entry.id   AF-A0A074YPI5-F1
#
_cell.length_a   1.000
_cell.length_b   1.000
_cell.length_c   1.000
_cell.angle_alpha   90.00
_cell.angle_beta   90.00
_cell.angle_gamma   90.00
#
_symmetry.space_group_name_H-M   'P 1'
#
loop_
_entity.id
_entity.type
_entity.pdbx_description
1 polymer ?
#
loop_
_entity_poly.entity_id
_entity_poly.type
_entity_poly.pdbx_seq_one_letter_code
_entity_poly.pdbx_strand_id
1 'polypeptide(L)'
;MIKKGDGKEKPEEAEVIVRVKDPLKVNIYVGQEEQLFIVDRAVIQNYSQVMKHIKGDRHTGFEIKNSVFEKWQPSVFESVVSWLNTADYKPRLIEGKHPHLEDIKSVGQFDEAAEAASKLWNIARKLQLTGLQELLYRKIEVQSPLSTNTLLIMTRLVFWNCADETEIDNKMRDMLKLDVAKRLHEILEEDAMLFSRVIKSEVELANYIWQYQAEHPWKEADEHLSEGDGDDDSDDED
;
A
#
# COMPACT_ATOMS: atom_id res chain seq x y z
N MET A 1 -7.88 -54.69 -30.67
CA MET A 1 -8.58 -53.86 -29.66
C MET A 1 -7.68 -53.69 -28.44
N ILE A 2 -7.40 -52.43 -28.14
CA ILE A 2 -6.89 -51.84 -26.88
C ILE A 2 -5.57 -52.40 -26.32
N LYS A 3 -4.46 -51.75 -26.73
CA LYS A 3 -3.28 -51.56 -25.87
C LYS A 3 -3.59 -50.38 -24.95
N LYS A 4 -3.70 -50.60 -23.64
CA LYS A 4 -3.64 -49.50 -22.65
C LYS A 4 -2.18 -49.33 -22.27
N GLY A 5 -1.61 -48.18 -22.64
CA GLY A 5 -0.31 -47.75 -22.15
C GLY A 5 -0.47 -47.29 -20.71
N ASP A 6 0.35 -47.85 -19.82
CA ASP A 6 0.56 -47.32 -18.48
C ASP A 6 1.36 -46.02 -18.61
N GLY A 7 0.65 -44.93 -18.88
CA GLY A 7 1.14 -43.58 -18.63
C GLY A 7 1.23 -43.39 -17.12
N LYS A 8 2.35 -43.79 -16.52
CA LYS A 8 2.74 -43.26 -15.22
C LYS A 8 3.10 -41.79 -15.44
N GLU A 9 2.11 -40.91 -15.23
CA GLU A 9 2.39 -39.52 -14.92
C GLU A 9 3.41 -39.51 -13.79
N LYS A 10 4.57 -38.90 -14.06
CA LYS A 10 5.54 -38.58 -13.01
C LYS A 10 4.78 -37.70 -12.01
N PRO A 11 4.87 -37.97 -10.69
CA PRO A 11 4.43 -36.98 -9.73
C PRO A 11 5.24 -35.71 -10.01
N GLU A 12 4.54 -34.59 -10.20
CA GLU A 12 5.16 -33.26 -10.16
C GLU A 12 6.07 -33.23 -8.94
N GLU A 13 7.34 -32.91 -9.16
CA GLU A 13 8.32 -32.75 -8.10
C GLU A 13 7.82 -31.61 -7.21
N ALA A 14 7.15 -31.96 -6.11
CA ALA A 14 6.82 -31.00 -5.07
C ALA A 14 8.12 -30.30 -4.69
N GLU A 15 8.20 -28.99 -4.93
CA GLU A 15 9.34 -28.19 -4.51
C GLU A 15 9.60 -28.46 -3.03
N VAL A 16 10.75 -29.05 -2.75
CA VAL A 16 11.16 -29.34 -1.39
C VAL A 16 11.54 -28.01 -0.76
N ILE A 17 10.61 -27.42 0.00
CA ILE A 17 10.88 -26.21 0.77
C ILE A 17 11.96 -26.52 1.81
N VAL A 18 13.19 -26.05 1.57
CA VAL A 18 14.34 -26.32 2.45
C VAL A 18 14.30 -25.38 3.65
N ARG A 19 13.77 -25.88 4.77
CA ARG A 19 13.79 -25.19 6.07
C ARG A 19 15.21 -25.07 6.64
N VAL A 20 15.49 -23.97 7.33
CA VAL A 20 16.75 -23.74 8.04
C VAL A 20 16.62 -24.13 9.51
N LYS A 21 17.52 -24.99 10.01
CA LYS A 21 17.58 -25.44 11.41
C LYS A 21 18.58 -24.64 12.26
N ASP A 22 18.84 -23.39 11.88
CA ASP A 22 19.71 -22.48 12.61
C ASP A 22 18.92 -21.83 13.77
N PRO A 23 19.33 -21.98 15.04
CA PRO A 23 18.65 -21.37 16.19
C PRO A 23 18.67 -19.83 16.18
N LEU A 24 19.48 -19.22 15.32
CA LEU A 24 19.53 -17.77 15.08
C LEU A 24 18.57 -17.31 14.00
N LYS A 25 17.91 -18.22 13.28
CA LYS A 25 16.98 -17.91 12.19
C LYS A 25 15.55 -18.35 12.52
N VAL A 26 14.58 -17.75 11.85
CA VAL A 26 13.16 -18.09 11.89
C VAL A 26 12.67 -18.32 10.46
N ASN A 27 12.01 -19.46 10.23
CA ASN A 27 11.35 -19.79 8.96
C ASN A 27 9.93 -19.23 8.99
N ILE A 28 9.55 -18.36 8.06
CA ILE A 28 8.22 -17.75 7.98
C ILE A 28 7.54 -18.25 6.71
N TYR A 29 6.39 -18.88 6.85
CA TYR A 29 5.60 -19.40 5.72
C TYR A 29 4.47 -18.43 5.39
N VAL A 30 4.39 -17.99 4.13
CA VAL A 30 3.44 -16.96 3.69
C VAL A 30 2.73 -17.37 2.40
N GLY A 31 1.45 -17.01 2.31
CA GLY A 31 0.59 -17.38 1.18
C GLY A 31 0.09 -18.82 1.25
N GLN A 32 -0.85 -19.16 0.36
CA GLN A 32 -1.44 -20.49 0.30
C GLN A 32 -0.43 -21.58 -0.12
N GLU A 33 0.58 -21.19 -0.90
CA GLU A 33 1.67 -22.07 -1.35
C GLU A 33 2.79 -22.18 -0.31
N GLU A 34 2.65 -21.53 0.85
CA GLU A 34 3.61 -21.55 1.95
C GLU A 34 5.04 -21.14 1.53
N GLN A 35 5.16 -20.08 0.74
CA GLN A 35 6.46 -19.55 0.34
C GLN A 35 7.30 -19.22 1.58
N LEU A 36 8.53 -19.74 1.60
CA LEU A 36 9.44 -19.66 2.74
C LEU A 36 10.28 -18.38 2.72
N PHE A 37 10.22 -17.65 3.82
CA PHE A 37 11.10 -16.53 4.13
C PHE A 37 11.96 -16.83 5.36
N ILE A 38 13.23 -16.43 5.33
CA ILE A 38 14.18 -16.66 6.43
C ILE A 38 14.60 -15.32 7.01
N VAL A 39 14.37 -15.13 8.31
CA VAL A 39 14.70 -13.89 9.02
C VAL A 39 15.56 -14.18 10.25
N ASP A 40 16.42 -13.23 10.62
CA ASP A 40 17.16 -13.29 11.88
C ASP A 40 16.23 -13.25 13.09
N ARG A 41 16.37 -14.23 13.98
CA ARG A 41 15.57 -14.34 15.20
C ARG A 41 15.76 -13.13 16.11
N ALA A 42 16.97 -12.58 16.17
CA ALA A 42 17.26 -11.37 16.93
C ALA A 42 16.46 -10.16 16.44
N VAL A 43 16.19 -10.08 15.13
CA VAL A 43 15.35 -9.03 14.54
C VAL A 43 13.89 -9.25 14.94
N ILE A 44 13.38 -10.47 14.78
CA ILE A 44 11.98 -10.80 15.12
C ILE A 44 11.69 -10.57 16.60
N GLN A 45 12.67 -10.82 17.49
CA GLN A 45 12.57 -10.60 18.94
C GLN A 45 12.21 -9.18 19.33
N ASN A 46 12.48 -8.19 18.49
CA ASN A 46 12.12 -6.79 18.73
C ASN A 46 10.63 -6.51 18.48
N TYR A 47 9.89 -7.44 17.85
CA TYR A 47 8.50 -7.25 17.43
C TYR A 47 7.58 -8.25 18.12
N SER A 48 7.01 -7.82 19.26
CA SER A 48 6.24 -8.70 20.16
C SER A 48 5.07 -9.41 19.49
N GLN A 49 4.39 -8.78 18.52
CA GLN A 49 3.30 -9.42 17.79
C GLN A 49 3.78 -10.51 16.84
N VAL A 50 4.92 -10.30 16.16
CA VAL A 50 5.53 -11.31 15.30
C VAL A 50 6.04 -12.48 16.15
N MET A 51 6.65 -12.18 17.30
CA MET A 51 7.16 -13.17 18.25
C MET A 51 6.08 -14.14 18.77
N LYS A 52 4.85 -13.68 18.99
CA LYS A 52 3.73 -14.52 19.46
C LYS A 52 3.40 -15.67 18.51
N HIS A 53 3.85 -15.59 17.26
CA HIS A 53 3.57 -16.60 16.25
C HIS A 53 4.71 -17.60 16.06
N ILE A 54 5.86 -17.41 16.74
CA ILE A 54 6.97 -18.36 16.68
C ILE A 54 6.61 -19.65 17.42
N LYS A 55 6.81 -20.76 16.73
CA LYS A 55 6.78 -22.13 17.26
C LYS A 55 8.14 -22.79 17.07
N GLY A 56 8.34 -23.92 17.74
CA GLY A 56 9.55 -24.71 17.65
C GLY A 56 10.59 -24.38 18.72
N ASP A 57 11.75 -25.00 18.61
CA ASP A 57 12.84 -24.92 19.57
C ASP A 57 14.21 -24.99 18.89
N ARG A 58 15.29 -24.98 19.70
CA ARG A 58 16.66 -25.04 19.18
C ARG A 58 17.00 -26.35 18.45
N HIS A 59 16.23 -27.43 18.63
CA HIS A 59 16.49 -28.74 18.03
C HIS A 59 15.71 -28.91 16.72
N THR A 60 14.50 -28.37 16.68
CA THR A 60 13.55 -28.49 15.56
C THR A 60 13.64 -27.31 14.58
N GLY A 61 14.23 -26.19 15.02
CA GLY A 61 14.22 -24.91 14.32
C GLY A 61 13.02 -24.06 14.76
N PHE A 62 13.12 -22.75 14.54
CA PHE A 62 12.00 -21.83 14.82
C PHE A 62 11.21 -21.56 13.54
N GLU A 63 9.89 -21.57 13.64
CA GLU A 63 9.01 -21.33 12.51
C GLU A 63 7.80 -20.47 12.88
N ILE A 64 7.30 -19.72 11.91
CA ILE A 64 6.02 -19.04 11.96
C ILE A 64 5.14 -19.59 10.83
N LYS A 65 4.12 -20.34 11.24
CA LYS A 65 3.05 -20.83 10.36
C LYS A 65 1.72 -20.45 10.98
N ASN A 66 1.07 -19.44 10.41
CA ASN A 66 -0.14 -18.83 10.94
C ASN A 66 -1.14 -18.58 9.80
N SER A 67 -2.42 -18.87 10.04
CA SER A 67 -3.51 -18.67 9.06
C SER A 67 -3.71 -17.22 8.63
N VAL A 68 -3.22 -16.25 9.42
CA VAL A 68 -3.17 -14.84 9.02
C VAL A 68 -2.20 -14.64 7.84
N PHE A 69 -1.09 -15.37 7.80
CA PHE A 69 -0.03 -15.21 6.79
C PHE A 69 -0.38 -15.94 5.48
N GLU A 70 -1.23 -16.97 5.53
CA GLU A 70 -1.76 -17.66 4.36
C GLU A 70 -2.55 -16.73 3.43
N LYS A 71 -3.14 -15.66 3.99
CA LYS A 71 -3.93 -14.67 3.24
C LYS A 71 -3.09 -13.55 2.64
N TRP A 72 -1.78 -13.51 2.90
CA TRP A 72 -0.90 -12.46 2.43
C TRP A 72 -0.26 -12.84 1.11
N GLN A 73 -0.11 -11.85 0.24
CA GLN A 73 0.64 -12.01 -1.01
C GLN A 73 2.13 -12.11 -0.68
N PRO A 74 2.83 -13.19 -1.05
CA PRO A 74 4.25 -13.35 -0.75
C PRO A 74 5.12 -12.20 -1.29
N SER A 75 4.82 -11.70 -2.50
CA SER A 75 5.53 -10.57 -3.11
C SER A 75 5.44 -9.28 -2.29
N VAL A 76 4.34 -9.05 -1.57
CA VAL A 76 4.23 -7.90 -0.66
C VAL A 76 5.03 -8.19 0.63
N PHE A 77 5.04 -9.44 1.09
CA PHE A 77 5.76 -9.84 2.30
C PHE A 77 7.29 -9.80 2.14
N GLU A 78 7.82 -9.95 0.92
CA GLU A 78 9.24 -9.71 0.60
C GLU A 78 9.71 -8.34 1.11
N SER A 79 8.85 -7.31 1.02
CA SER A 79 9.18 -5.98 1.52
C SER A 79 9.25 -5.91 3.05
N VAL A 80 8.43 -6.70 3.77
CA VAL A 80 8.53 -6.86 5.23
C VAL A 80 9.87 -7.48 5.59
N VAL A 81 10.26 -8.55 4.89
CA VAL A 81 11.52 -9.26 5.13
C VAL A 81 12.72 -8.37 4.84
N SER A 82 12.71 -7.62 3.72
CA SER A 82 13.72 -6.61 3.44
C SER A 82 13.83 -5.61 4.59
N TRP A 83 12.70 -5.04 5.01
CA TRP A 83 12.69 -4.03 6.09
C TRP A 83 13.16 -4.60 7.42
N LEU A 84 12.79 -5.83 7.78
CA LEU A 84 13.29 -6.49 8.98
C LEU A 84 14.82 -6.61 8.95
N ASN A 85 15.39 -6.94 7.80
CA ASN A 85 16.84 -7.16 7.67
C ASN A 85 17.65 -5.87 7.52
N THR A 86 17.13 -4.84 6.86
CA THR A 86 17.90 -3.64 6.48
C THR A 86 17.31 -2.32 6.96
N ALA A 87 16.18 -2.35 7.69
CA ALA A 87 15.34 -1.19 8.02
C ALA A 87 14.82 -0.40 6.80
N ASP A 88 14.88 -0.99 5.59
CA ASP A 88 14.40 -0.39 4.35
C ASP A 88 13.91 -1.46 3.36
N TYR A 89 13.21 -1.05 2.31
CA TYR A 89 12.76 -1.91 1.21
C TYR A 89 12.70 -1.11 -0.09
N LYS A 90 12.73 -1.79 -1.23
CA LYS A 90 12.68 -1.08 -2.53
C LYS A 90 11.27 -0.59 -2.85
N PRO A 91 11.10 0.58 -3.47
CA PRO A 91 12.15 1.57 -3.76
C PRO A 91 12.59 2.30 -2.49
N ARG A 92 13.88 2.64 -2.38
CA ARG A 92 14.44 3.30 -1.18
C ARG A 92 13.99 4.75 -1.11
N LEU A 93 13.77 5.25 0.11
CA LEU A 93 13.53 6.67 0.32
C LEU A 93 14.88 7.39 0.41
N ILE A 94 15.15 8.29 -0.54
CA ILE A 94 16.33 9.15 -0.50
C ILE A 94 15.95 10.43 0.24
N GLU A 95 16.43 10.56 1.47
CA GLU A 95 16.21 11.75 2.30
C GLU A 95 17.11 12.90 1.84
N GLY A 96 16.60 14.13 1.91
CA GLY A 96 17.34 15.32 1.49
C GLY A 96 16.43 16.55 1.40
N LYS A 97 16.91 17.60 0.71
CA LYS A 97 16.11 18.81 0.47
C LYS A 97 14.86 18.54 -0.36
N HIS A 98 14.93 17.56 -1.26
CA HIS A 98 13.83 17.09 -2.08
C HIS A 98 13.74 15.56 -1.95
N PRO A 99 13.06 15.08 -0.90
CA PRO A 99 12.88 13.65 -0.68
C PRO A 99 12.20 12.99 -1.88
N HIS A 100 12.71 11.83 -2.30
CA HIS A 100 12.18 11.10 -3.45
C HIS A 100 12.47 9.60 -3.33
N LEU A 101 11.83 8.81 -4.18
CA LEU A 101 12.04 7.36 -4.24
C LEU A 101 13.10 7.00 -5.28
N GLU A 102 14.06 6.19 -4.87
CA GLU A 102 15.13 5.68 -5.73
C GLU A 102 14.54 4.82 -6.87
N ASP A 103 15.13 4.94 -8.06
CA ASP A 103 14.82 4.13 -9.25
C ASP A 103 13.38 4.24 -9.82
N ILE A 104 12.56 5.19 -9.35
CA ILE A 104 11.27 5.51 -9.97
C ILE A 104 11.46 6.58 -11.05
N LYS A 105 11.13 6.26 -12.31
CA LYS A 105 11.38 7.12 -13.49
C LYS A 105 10.12 7.47 -14.28
N SER A 106 8.99 6.84 -14.03
CA SER A 106 7.74 7.09 -14.74
C SER A 106 6.54 7.13 -13.80
N VAL A 107 5.47 7.81 -14.24
CA VAL A 107 4.20 7.90 -13.49
C VAL A 107 3.64 6.51 -13.17
N GLY A 108 3.69 5.57 -14.12
CA GLY A 108 3.24 4.19 -13.86
C GLY A 108 4.02 3.49 -12.73
N GLN A 109 5.33 3.73 -12.62
CA GLN A 109 6.13 3.19 -11.52
C GLN A 109 5.82 3.86 -10.17
N PHE A 110 5.41 5.13 -10.18
CA PHE A 110 4.92 5.82 -8.98
C PHE A 110 3.64 5.15 -8.46
N ASP A 111 2.68 4.90 -9.35
CA ASP A 111 1.41 4.25 -8.99
C ASP A 111 1.62 2.81 -8.48
N GLU A 112 2.44 2.02 -9.17
CA GLU A 112 2.77 0.65 -8.72
C GLU A 112 3.41 0.64 -7.33
N ALA A 113 4.34 1.55 -7.07
CA ALA A 113 5.01 1.67 -5.78
C ALA A 113 4.03 2.11 -4.67
N ALA A 114 3.12 3.03 -4.97
CA ALA A 114 2.09 3.49 -4.03
C ALA A 114 1.05 2.39 -3.72
N GLU A 115 0.63 1.61 -4.73
CA GLU A 115 -0.27 0.48 -4.54
C GLU A 115 0.40 -0.62 -3.68
N ALA A 116 1.67 -0.93 -3.95
CA ALA A 116 2.45 -1.87 -3.14
C ALA A 116 2.59 -1.37 -1.69
N ALA A 117 2.87 -0.08 -1.49
CA ALA A 117 2.93 0.54 -0.17
C ALA A 117 1.59 0.44 0.57
N SER A 118 0.48 0.64 -0.13
CA SER A 118 -0.87 0.53 0.43
C SER A 118 -1.18 -0.88 0.95
N LYS A 119 -0.77 -1.92 0.20
CA LYS A 119 -0.90 -3.32 0.63
C LYS A 119 0.01 -3.62 1.83
N LEU A 120 1.24 -3.12 1.79
CA LEU A 120 2.24 -3.32 2.85
C LEU A 120 1.83 -2.64 4.17
N TRP A 121 1.16 -1.49 4.12
CA TRP A 121 0.62 -0.79 5.29
C TRP A 121 -0.23 -1.69 6.18
N ASN A 122 -1.14 -2.45 5.58
CA ASN A 122 -2.02 -3.33 6.33
C ASN A 122 -1.28 -4.49 7.00
N ILE A 123 -0.21 -4.99 6.38
CA ILE A 123 0.65 -6.01 6.97
C ILE A 123 1.45 -5.41 8.13
N ALA A 124 2.07 -4.26 7.91
CA ALA A 124 2.84 -3.52 8.92
C ALA A 124 1.97 -3.22 10.14
N ARG A 125 0.72 -2.78 9.93
CA ARG A 125 -0.24 -2.52 11.01
C ARG A 125 -0.60 -3.78 11.78
N LYS A 126 -1.01 -4.86 11.10
CA LYS A 126 -1.37 -6.13 11.75
C LYS A 126 -0.23 -6.72 12.59
N LEU A 127 1.00 -6.51 12.17
CA LEU A 127 2.20 -6.94 12.87
C LEU A 127 2.75 -5.91 13.87
N GLN A 128 2.10 -4.75 14.01
CA GLN A 128 2.53 -3.62 14.84
C GLN A 128 3.99 -3.20 14.56
N LEU A 129 4.36 -3.16 13.29
CA LEU A 129 5.68 -2.71 12.82
C LEU A 129 5.66 -1.19 12.62
N THR A 130 5.62 -0.43 13.73
CA THR A 130 5.46 1.03 13.68
C THR A 130 6.56 1.71 12.87
N GLY A 131 7.81 1.27 12.96
CA GLY A 131 8.90 1.82 12.11
C GLY A 131 8.70 1.59 10.61
N LEU A 132 8.03 0.49 10.23
CA LEU A 132 7.66 0.25 8.83
C LEU A 132 6.48 1.15 8.42
N GLN A 133 5.51 1.37 9.31
CA GLN A 133 4.42 2.33 9.07
C GLN A 133 4.97 3.75 8.86
N GLU A 134 5.94 4.19 9.67
CA GLU A 134 6.58 5.49 9.51
C GLU A 134 7.34 5.62 8.19
N LEU A 135 8.06 4.57 7.77
CA LEU A 135 8.72 4.55 6.47
C LEU A 135 7.70 4.61 5.33
N LEU A 136 6.63 3.83 5.40
CA LEU A 136 5.56 3.81 4.41
C LEU A 136 4.88 5.18 4.28
N TYR A 137 4.55 5.81 5.40
CA TYR A 137 3.97 7.15 5.43
C TYR A 137 4.84 8.14 4.66
N ARG A 138 6.13 8.20 4.98
CA ARG A 138 7.08 9.09 4.30
C ARG A 138 7.23 8.76 2.81
N LYS A 139 7.24 7.47 2.45
CA LYS A 139 7.29 7.05 1.04
C LYS A 139 6.05 7.46 0.25
N ILE A 140 4.88 7.45 0.87
CA ILE A 140 3.62 7.87 0.21
C ILE A 140 3.52 9.41 0.17
N GLU A 141 3.99 10.09 1.21
CA GLU A 141 4.05 11.55 1.25
C GLU A 141 4.85 12.12 0.08
N VAL A 142 6.01 11.54 -0.25
CA VAL A 142 6.83 11.98 -1.41
C VAL A 142 6.25 11.59 -2.77
N GLN A 143 5.27 10.69 -2.80
CA GLN A 143 4.53 10.32 -4.00
C GLN A 143 3.26 11.18 -4.19
N SER A 144 2.93 12.03 -3.23
CA SER A 144 1.72 12.85 -3.30
C SER A 144 1.89 14.03 -4.29
N PRO A 145 0.87 14.37 -5.09
CA PRO A 145 -0.47 13.78 -5.10
C PRO A 145 -0.49 12.40 -5.79
N LEU A 146 -1.22 11.46 -5.19
CA LEU A 146 -1.43 10.11 -5.75
C LEU A 146 -2.40 10.18 -6.95
N SER A 147 -2.34 9.23 -7.89
CA SER A 147 -3.44 9.09 -8.85
C SER A 147 -4.76 8.76 -8.14
N THR A 148 -5.90 9.15 -8.72
CA THR A 148 -7.23 8.95 -8.14
C THR A 148 -7.48 7.50 -7.72
N ASN A 149 -7.15 6.54 -8.60
CA ASN A 149 -7.33 5.12 -8.31
C ASN A 149 -6.48 4.69 -7.10
N THR A 150 -5.20 5.05 -7.08
CA THR A 150 -4.28 4.75 -5.97
C THR A 150 -4.75 5.39 -4.67
N LEU A 151 -5.17 6.65 -4.69
CA LEU A 151 -5.72 7.37 -3.54
C LEU A 151 -6.94 6.65 -2.96
N LEU A 152 -7.89 6.24 -3.79
CA LEU A 152 -9.11 5.56 -3.36
C LEU A 152 -8.84 4.14 -2.85
N ILE A 153 -7.97 3.37 -3.51
CA ILE A 153 -7.55 2.05 -3.04
C ILE A 153 -6.87 2.17 -1.67
N MET A 154 -5.95 3.11 -1.54
CA MET A 154 -5.22 3.32 -0.30
C MET A 154 -6.15 3.76 0.83
N THR A 155 -7.02 4.74 0.57
CA THR A 155 -8.04 5.19 1.51
C THR A 155 -8.91 4.03 1.96
N ARG A 156 -9.41 3.20 1.04
CA ARG A 156 -10.17 2.01 1.39
C ARG A 156 -9.38 1.07 2.30
N LEU A 157 -8.12 0.78 1.97
CA LEU A 157 -7.30 -0.19 2.71
C LEU A 157 -6.95 0.29 4.12
N VAL A 158 -6.63 1.57 4.27
CA VAL A 158 -6.30 2.19 5.56
C VAL A 158 -7.55 2.23 6.44
N PHE A 159 -8.68 2.69 5.90
CA PHE A 159 -9.90 2.95 6.67
C PHE A 159 -10.72 1.69 7.00
N TRP A 160 -10.79 0.70 6.10
CA TRP A 160 -11.59 -0.53 6.28
C TRP A 160 -11.29 -1.29 7.58
N ASN A 161 -10.10 -1.12 8.13
CA ASN A 161 -9.70 -1.78 9.35
C ASN A 161 -9.85 -0.83 10.55
N CYS A 162 -10.14 -1.39 11.73
CA CYS A 162 -10.21 -0.64 12.99
C CYS A 162 -8.96 0.23 13.17
N ALA A 163 -9.15 1.48 13.58
CA ALA A 163 -8.03 2.36 13.91
C ALA A 163 -7.24 1.72 15.05
N ASP A 164 -5.92 1.60 14.87
CA ASP A 164 -5.03 1.15 15.93
C ASP A 164 -4.68 2.31 16.89
N GLU A 165 -5.24 3.50 16.64
CA GLU A 165 -5.07 4.76 17.40
C GLU A 165 -3.61 5.20 17.57
N THR A 166 -2.69 4.63 16.80
CA THR A 166 -1.29 5.07 16.79
C THR A 166 -1.17 6.44 16.11
N GLU A 167 -0.19 7.24 16.55
CA GLU A 167 0.06 8.56 15.96
C GLU A 167 0.27 8.46 14.44
N ILE A 168 0.95 7.42 13.96
CA ILE A 168 1.22 7.22 12.54
C ILE A 168 0.00 6.76 11.74
N ASP A 169 -0.92 5.98 12.35
CA ASP A 169 -2.20 5.63 11.71
C ASP A 169 -3.08 6.88 11.54
N ASN A 170 -3.10 7.75 12.55
CA ASN A 170 -3.81 9.04 12.47
C ASN A 170 -3.21 9.96 11.40
N LYS A 171 -1.88 10.12 11.36
CA LYS A 171 -1.20 10.91 10.31
C LYS A 171 -1.54 10.42 8.90
N MET A 172 -1.54 9.11 8.69
CA MET A 172 -1.91 8.52 7.40
C MET A 172 -3.38 8.78 7.05
N ARG A 173 -4.29 8.56 8.00
CA ARG A 173 -5.73 8.82 7.81
C ARG A 173 -6.02 10.28 7.51
N ASP A 174 -5.37 11.20 8.20
CA ASP A 174 -5.57 12.64 8.03
C ASP A 174 -5.05 13.13 6.68
N MET A 175 -3.88 12.64 6.24
CA MET A 175 -3.35 12.90 4.90
C MET A 175 -4.33 12.45 3.81
N LEU A 176 -4.86 11.22 3.92
CA LEU A 176 -5.80 10.67 2.93
C LEU A 176 -7.15 11.39 2.94
N LYS A 177 -7.71 11.71 4.13
CA LYS A 177 -8.94 12.51 4.26
C LYS A 177 -8.81 13.86 3.56
N LEU A 178 -7.71 14.56 3.82
CA LEU A 178 -7.46 15.88 3.27
C LEU A 178 -7.32 15.82 1.75
N ASP A 179 -6.58 14.84 1.22
CA ASP A 179 -6.37 14.70 -0.23
C ASP A 179 -7.68 14.34 -0.96
N VAL A 180 -8.44 13.38 -0.42
CA VAL A 180 -9.78 13.03 -0.95
C VAL A 180 -10.73 14.23 -0.92
N ALA A 181 -10.73 15.01 0.17
CA ALA A 181 -11.62 16.16 0.29
C ALA A 181 -11.23 17.29 -0.68
N LYS A 182 -9.93 17.57 -0.84
CA LYS A 182 -9.41 18.58 -1.78
C LYS A 182 -9.71 18.24 -3.23
N ARG A 183 -9.63 16.97 -3.59
CA ARG A 183 -9.75 16.47 -4.98
C ARG A 183 -11.09 15.82 -5.27
N LEU A 184 -12.12 16.11 -4.45
CA LEU A 184 -13.42 15.47 -4.56
C LEU A 184 -14.01 15.54 -5.98
N HIS A 185 -13.90 16.70 -6.65
CA HIS A 185 -14.46 16.88 -7.99
C HIS A 185 -13.76 16.00 -9.03
N GLU A 186 -12.42 16.02 -9.08
CA GLU A 186 -11.60 15.16 -9.93
C GLU A 186 -11.94 13.67 -9.70
N ILE A 187 -12.06 13.27 -8.43
CA ILE A 187 -12.42 11.90 -8.04
C ILE A 187 -13.81 11.50 -8.57
N LEU A 188 -14.79 12.40 -8.48
CA LEU A 188 -16.15 12.14 -8.94
C LEU A 188 -16.24 12.07 -10.46
N GLU A 189 -15.43 12.85 -11.18
CA GLU A 189 -15.34 12.80 -12.64
C GLU A 189 -14.65 11.52 -13.14
N GLU A 190 -13.56 11.09 -12.47
CA GLU A 190 -12.77 9.94 -12.89
C GLU A 190 -13.35 8.58 -12.43
N ASP A 191 -13.75 8.45 -11.15
CA ASP A 191 -14.24 7.17 -10.60
C ASP A 191 -15.22 7.33 -9.43
N ALA A 192 -16.41 7.89 -9.71
CA ALA A 192 -17.50 8.02 -8.75
C ALA A 192 -17.95 6.69 -8.12
N MET A 193 -17.83 5.57 -8.86
CA MET A 193 -18.27 4.26 -8.38
C MET A 193 -17.35 3.69 -7.31
N LEU A 194 -16.03 3.78 -7.51
CA LEU A 194 -15.07 3.39 -6.49
C LEU A 194 -15.18 4.32 -5.28
N PHE A 195 -15.27 5.64 -5.49
CA PHE A 195 -15.48 6.61 -4.42
C PHE A 195 -16.71 6.28 -3.57
N SER A 196 -17.86 6.01 -4.20
CA SER A 196 -19.10 5.64 -3.49
C SER A 196 -18.91 4.40 -2.60
N ARG A 197 -18.12 3.41 -3.03
CA ARG A 197 -17.80 2.23 -2.22
C ARG A 197 -16.95 2.58 -1.00
N VAL A 198 -15.97 3.47 -1.15
CA VAL A 198 -15.10 3.90 -0.05
C VAL A 198 -15.89 4.70 1.00
N ILE A 199 -16.70 5.66 0.58
CA ILE A 199 -17.46 6.53 1.50
C ILE A 199 -18.55 5.77 2.23
N LYS A 200 -19.25 4.85 1.57
CA LYS A 200 -20.33 4.06 2.21
C LYS A 200 -19.83 3.19 3.37
N SER A 201 -18.57 2.80 3.36
CA SER A 201 -17.97 2.04 4.46
C SER A 201 -17.49 2.90 5.63
N GLU A 202 -17.33 4.22 5.45
CA GLU A 202 -16.53 5.06 6.36
C GLU A 202 -17.22 6.37 6.72
N VAL A 203 -18.00 6.35 7.81
CA VAL A 203 -18.79 7.51 8.29
C VAL A 203 -17.92 8.71 8.63
N GLU A 204 -16.76 8.48 9.26
CA GLU A 204 -15.84 9.56 9.64
C GLU A 204 -15.31 10.30 8.41
N LEU A 205 -14.91 9.57 7.37
CA LEU A 205 -14.45 10.15 6.11
C LEU A 205 -15.57 10.91 5.41
N ALA A 206 -16.79 10.37 5.39
CA ALA A 206 -17.97 11.03 4.83
C ALA A 206 -18.24 12.39 5.51
N ASN A 207 -18.23 12.41 6.84
CA ASN A 207 -18.45 13.62 7.62
C ASN A 207 -17.35 14.66 7.39
N TYR A 208 -16.09 14.23 7.33
CA TYR A 208 -14.97 15.13 7.07
C TYR A 208 -15.10 15.79 5.69
N ILE A 209 -15.38 15.02 4.65
CA ILE A 209 -15.57 15.55 3.29
C ILE A 209 -16.71 16.56 3.28
N TRP A 210 -17.85 16.23 3.91
CA TRP A 210 -18.98 17.15 4.01
C TRP A 210 -18.61 18.49 4.65
N GLN A 211 -17.92 18.45 5.80
CA GLN A 211 -17.46 19.66 6.51
C GLN A 211 -16.49 20.47 5.66
N TYR A 212 -15.51 19.79 5.04
CA TYR A 212 -14.51 20.45 4.19
C TYR A 212 -15.17 21.19 3.03
N GLN A 213 -16.15 20.58 2.35
CA GLN A 213 -16.88 21.19 1.24
C GLN A 213 -17.78 22.35 1.67
N ALA A 214 -18.33 22.30 2.88
CA ALA A 214 -19.11 23.41 3.44
C ALA A 214 -18.23 24.65 3.72
N GLU A 215 -16.98 24.43 4.17
CA GLU A 215 -16.01 25.49 4.45
C GLU A 215 -15.29 25.99 3.19
N HIS A 216 -15.16 25.13 2.17
CA HIS A 216 -14.48 25.41 0.92
C HIS A 216 -15.42 25.10 -0.26
N PRO A 217 -16.53 25.85 -0.43
CA PRO A 217 -17.46 25.58 -1.52
C PRO A 217 -16.74 25.68 -2.85
N TRP A 218 -16.96 24.69 -3.70
CA TRP A 218 -16.44 24.74 -5.05
C TRP A 218 -16.99 25.96 -5.79
N LYS A 219 -16.06 26.72 -6.35
CA LYS A 219 -16.37 27.80 -7.27
C LYS A 219 -16.10 27.25 -8.65
N GLU A 220 -17.18 26.99 -9.38
CA GLU A 220 -17.17 26.80 -10.82
C GLU A 220 -16.32 27.95 -11.40
N ALA A 221 -15.29 27.62 -12.19
CA ALA A 221 -14.48 28.68 -12.80
C ALA A 221 -15.43 29.53 -13.64
N ASP A 222 -15.51 30.84 -13.35
CA ASP A 222 -16.30 31.77 -14.15
C ASP A 222 -15.81 31.66 -15.60
N GLU A 223 -16.52 30.90 -16.43
CA GLU A 223 -16.48 31.00 -17.88
C GLU A 223 -17.19 32.31 -18.30
N HIS A 224 -16.82 33.43 -17.67
CA HIS A 224 -16.87 34.70 -18.34
C HIS A 224 -15.68 34.72 -19.30
N LEU A 225 -15.85 34.00 -20.41
CA LEU A 225 -15.32 34.45 -21.68
C LEU A 225 -15.69 35.93 -21.73
N SER A 226 -14.70 36.81 -21.57
CA SER A 226 -14.88 38.20 -21.92
C SER A 226 -15.31 38.17 -23.39
N GLU A 227 -16.60 38.37 -23.64
CA GLU A 227 -17.03 38.94 -24.90
C GLU A 227 -16.13 40.15 -25.10
N GLY A 228 -15.24 40.03 -26.08
CA GLY A 228 -14.31 41.08 -26.45
C GLY A 228 -15.14 42.24 -27.00
N ASP A 229 -15.59 43.10 -26.09
CA ASP A 229 -15.93 44.47 -26.41
C ASP A 229 -14.61 45.22 -26.61
N GLY A 230 -14.39 45.63 -27.85
CA GLY A 230 -13.37 46.59 -28.25
C GLY A 230 -12.53 46.09 -29.43
N ASP A 231 -12.42 46.76 -30.56
CA ASP A 231 -13.02 48.02 -30.99
C ASP A 231 -13.09 47.97 -32.53
N ASP A 232 -14.10 48.68 -33.01
CA ASP A 232 -14.28 49.18 -34.36
C ASP A 232 -13.02 49.95 -34.81
N ASP A 233 -12.17 49.36 -35.64
CA ASP A 233 -11.22 50.11 -36.47
C ASP A 233 -11.52 49.79 -37.93
N SER A 234 -12.40 50.62 -38.48
CA SER A 234 -12.47 50.93 -39.88
C SER A 234 -11.17 51.60 -40.30
N ASP A 235 -10.46 51.02 -41.27
CA ASP A 235 -9.59 51.80 -42.14
C ASP A 235 -9.61 51.20 -43.55
N ASP A 236 -9.96 52.09 -44.47
CA ASP A 236 -9.95 51.96 -45.91
C ASP A 236 -8.52 51.78 -46.47
N GLU A 237 -8.47 51.46 -47.78
CA GLU A 237 -7.35 51.52 -48.73
C GLU A 237 -6.63 50.18 -49.06
N ASP A 238 -7.14 49.46 -50.06
CA ASP A 238 -6.69 49.55 -51.47
C ASP A 238 -7.58 48.74 -52.44
#